data_AF-A0A7K3D4C1-F1
#
_entry.id   AF-A0A7K3D4C1-F1
#
_cell.length_a   1.000
_cell.length_b   1.000
_cell.length_c   1.000
_cell.angle_alpha   90.00
_cell.angle_beta   90.00
_cell.angle_gamma   90.00
#
_symmetry.space_group_name_H-M   'P 1'
#
loop_
_entity.id
_entity.type
_entity.pdbx_description
1 polymer ?
#
loop_
_entity_poly.entity_id
_entity_poly.type
_entity_poly.pdbx_seq_one_letter_code
_entity_poly.pdbx_strand_id
1 'polypeptide(L)' 'RARLMGGLPEGGAMCAVQATPEELAADLEGSGVSIAAVNTTDSTVISGPADEVERVVALWRGRGRKTKALAVSHAFHSV' A
#
# COMPACT_ATOMS: atom_id res chain seq x y z
N ARG A 1 11.83 13.20 12.75
CA ARG A 1 10.36 13.39 12.67
C ARG A 1 9.65 12.02 12.72
N ALA A 2 10.00 11.21 13.72
CA ALA A 2 9.53 9.84 13.91
C ALA A 2 8.84 9.77 15.28
N ARG A 3 7.59 10.23 15.33
CA ARG A 3 6.74 10.12 16.52
C ARG A 3 5.57 9.23 16.16
N LEU A 4 5.19 8.38 17.12
CA LEU A 4 4.02 7.48 17.14
C LEU A 4 4.33 6.00 16.84
N MET A 5 5.34 5.42 17.50
CA MET A 5 5.49 3.96 17.64
C MET A 5 4.89 3.48 18.97
N GLY A 6 3.57 3.44 19.08
CA GLY A 6 2.95 2.99 20.32
C GLY A 6 1.44 2.77 20.31
N GLY A 7 0.86 2.37 19.17
CA GLY A 7 -0.58 2.07 19.16
C GLY A 7 -1.21 1.91 17.78
N LEU A 8 -0.52 1.26 16.83
CA LEU A 8 -1.22 0.85 15.61
C LEU A 8 -1.88 -0.51 15.85
N PRO A 9 -3.14 -0.72 15.41
CA PRO A 9 -3.77 -2.03 15.45
C PRO A 9 -2.90 -3.03 14.66
N GLU A 10 -2.74 -4.23 15.22
CA GLU A 10 -2.21 -5.37 14.48
C GLU A 10 -3.11 -5.62 13.26
N GLY A 11 -2.53 -5.93 12.09
CA GLY A 11 -3.31 -6.37 10.92
C GLY A 11 -3.25 -5.51 9.65
N GLY A 12 -2.34 -4.55 9.54
CA GLY A 12 -2.11 -3.86 8.28
C GLY A 12 -1.04 -4.53 7.40
N ALA A 13 -1.09 -4.27 6.09
CA ALA A 13 -0.07 -4.70 5.13
C ALA A 13 0.58 -3.55 4.35
N MET A 14 1.73 -3.83 3.73
CA MET A 14 2.40 -2.93 2.79
C MET A 14 2.83 -3.69 1.54
N CYS A 15 2.65 -3.08 0.37
CA CYS A 15 3.03 -3.68 -0.90
C CYS A 15 3.59 -2.65 -1.87
N ALA A 16 4.69 -2.98 -2.55
CA ALA A 16 5.13 -2.23 -3.71
C ALA A 16 4.39 -2.71 -4.95
N VAL A 17 3.79 -1.80 -5.71
CA VAL A 17 3.07 -2.04 -6.96
C VAL A 17 3.82 -1.34 -8.09
N GLN A 18 3.96 -2.02 -9.22
CA GLN A 18 4.53 -1.44 -10.44
C GLN A 18 3.49 -0.52 -11.11
N ALA A 19 3.39 0.70 -10.60
CA ALA A 19 2.43 1.72 -10.97
C ALA A 19 2.94 3.11 -10.56
N THR A 20 2.48 4.15 -11.25
CA THR A 20 2.63 5.52 -10.77
C THR A 20 1.56 5.84 -9.70
N PRO A 21 1.79 6.84 -8.83
CA PRO A 21 0.78 7.32 -7.89
C PRO A 21 -0.55 7.70 -8.55
N GLU A 22 -0.48 8.31 -9.72
CA GLU A 22 -1.64 8.79 -10.48
C GLU A 22 -2.48 7.62 -11.01
N GLU A 23 -1.83 6.55 -11.48
CA GLU A 23 -2.56 5.36 -11.92
C GLU A 23 -3.24 4.65 -10.74
N LEU A 24 -2.62 4.67 -9.53
CA LEU A 24 -3.17 4.05 -8.33
C LEU A 24 -4.30 4.87 -7.69
N ALA A 25 -4.28 6.20 -7.81
CA ALA A 25 -5.17 7.10 -7.08
C ALA A 25 -6.65 6.69 -7.14
N ALA A 26 -7.13 6.31 -8.33
CA ALA A 26 -8.52 5.90 -8.53
C ALA A 26 -8.88 4.57 -7.84
N ASP A 27 -7.94 3.63 -7.75
CA ASP A 27 -8.17 2.33 -7.10
C ASP A 27 -8.01 2.42 -5.56
N LEU A 28 -7.40 3.51 -5.05
CA LEU A 28 -7.18 3.73 -3.63
C LEU A 28 -8.30 4.55 -2.96
N GLU A 29 -9.06 5.33 -3.74
CA GLU A 29 -10.13 6.17 -3.21
C GLU A 29 -11.19 5.33 -2.46
N GLY A 30 -11.44 5.67 -1.19
CA GLY A 30 -12.41 4.96 -0.35
C GLY A 30 -11.99 3.56 0.14
N SER A 31 -10.80 3.06 -0.21
CA SER A 31 -10.31 1.73 0.17
C SER A 31 -9.67 1.66 1.57
N GLY A 32 -9.39 2.79 2.20
CA GLY A 32 -8.57 2.82 3.41
C GLY A 32 -7.09 2.47 3.18
N VAL A 33 -6.67 2.28 1.93
CA VAL A 33 -5.28 2.12 1.50
C VAL A 33 -4.74 3.47 1.04
N SER A 34 -3.53 3.80 1.48
CA SER A 34 -2.83 5.03 1.13
C SER A 34 -1.50 4.74 0.45
N ILE A 35 -0.98 5.72 -0.28
CA ILE A 35 0.39 5.67 -0.79
C ILE A 35 1.35 5.98 0.38
N ALA A 36 2.22 5.02 0.69
CA ALA A 36 3.24 5.16 1.73
C ALA A 36 4.54 5.79 1.18
N ALA A 37 4.92 5.45 -0.06
CA ALA A 37 6.14 5.94 -0.68
C ALA A 37 6.10 5.76 -2.20
N VAL A 38 6.94 6.53 -2.91
CA VAL A 38 7.24 6.34 -4.32
C VAL A 38 8.72 5.95 -4.41
N ASN A 39 9.01 4.70 -4.78
CA ASN A 39 10.38 4.17 -4.84
C ASN A 39 11.08 4.57 -6.15
N THR A 40 10.37 4.47 -7.26
CA THR A 40 10.82 4.83 -8.61
C THR A 40 9.66 5.45 -9.38
N THR A 41 9.93 5.96 -10.57
CA THR A 41 8.90 6.54 -11.47
C THR A 41 7.76 5.58 -11.79
N ASP A 42 7.98 4.27 -11.68
CA ASP A 42 7.00 3.21 -11.95
C ASP A 42 6.78 2.26 -10.75
N SER A 43 7.23 2.62 -9.54
CA SER A 43 7.11 1.77 -8.36
C SER A 43 6.61 2.57 -7.17
N THR A 44 5.39 2.26 -6.74
CA THR A 44 4.71 2.94 -5.64
C THR A 44 4.38 1.95 -4.55
N VAL A 45 4.65 2.32 -3.30
CA VAL A 45 4.32 1.53 -2.11
C VAL A 45 2.98 1.99 -1.57
N ILE A 46 2.08 1.03 -1.37
CA ILE A 46 0.79 1.23 -0.74
C ILE A 46 0.77 0.57 0.65
N SER A 47 -0.03 1.12 1.55
CA SER A 47 -0.20 0.64 2.92
C SER A 47 -1.63 0.83 3.41
N GLY A 48 -2.11 -0.07 4.26
CA GLY A 48 -3.47 -0.03 4.79
C GLY A 48 -3.86 -1.36 5.44
N PRO A 49 -5.17 -1.59 5.67
CA PRO A 49 -5.70 -2.89 6.11
C PRO A 49 -5.26 -4.01 5.17
N ALA A 50 -4.93 -5.19 5.72
CA ALA A 50 -4.31 -6.26 4.93
C ALA A 50 -5.20 -6.78 3.79
N ASP A 51 -6.50 -6.90 4.03
CA ASP A 51 -7.52 -7.31 3.07
C ASP A 51 -7.71 -6.28 1.95
N GLU A 52 -7.74 -5.00 2.30
CA GLU A 52 -7.83 -3.89 1.36
C GLU A 52 -6.59 -3.82 0.45
N VAL A 53 -5.39 -3.92 1.04
CA VAL A 53 -4.13 -3.96 0.28
C VAL A 53 -4.08 -5.17 -0.64
N GLU A 54 -4.50 -6.34 -0.17
CA GLU A 54 -4.54 -7.56 -1.00
C GLU A 54 -5.50 -7.40 -2.19
N ARG A 55 -6.66 -6.76 -1.99
CA ARG A 55 -7.61 -6.50 -3.09
C ARG A 55 -7.02 -5.62 -4.17
N VAL A 56 -6.39 -4.51 -3.80
CA VAL A 56 -5.72 -3.60 -4.75
C VAL A 56 -4.58 -4.35 -5.46
N VAL A 57 -3.77 -5.12 -4.72
CA VAL A 57 -2.69 -5.92 -5.29
C VAL A 57 -3.20 -6.96 -6.29
N ALA A 58 -4.29 -7.66 -5.98
CA ALA A 58 -4.89 -8.66 -6.86
C ALA A 58 -5.41 -8.04 -8.16
N LEU A 59 -6.06 -6.88 -8.08
CA LEU A 59 -6.50 -6.10 -9.24
C LEU A 59 -5.33 -5.77 -10.17
N TRP A 60 -4.23 -5.27 -9.60
CA TRP A 60 -3.04 -4.88 -10.36
C TRP A 60 -2.27 -6.08 -10.93
N ARG A 61 -2.19 -7.18 -10.19
CA ARG A 61 -1.68 -8.47 -10.72
C ARG A 61 -2.52 -8.96 -11.90
N GLY A 62 -3.85 -8.85 -11.82
CA GLY A 62 -4.76 -9.19 -12.92
C GLY A 62 -4.54 -8.34 -14.17
N ARG A 63 -4.06 -7.10 -14.01
CA ARG A 63 -3.62 -6.21 -15.11
C ARG A 63 -2.19 -6.52 -15.61
N GLY A 64 -1.56 -7.59 -15.14
CA GLY A 64 -0.20 -7.99 -15.52
C GLY A 64 0.92 -7.19 -14.84
N ARG A 65 0.61 -6.41 -13.80
CA ARG A 65 1.59 -5.54 -13.12
C ARG A 65 2.32 -6.30 -12.02
N LYS A 66 3.61 -6.02 -11.85
CA LYS A 66 4.42 -6.63 -10.78
C LYS A 66 4.04 -6.04 -9.42
N THR A 67 4.03 -6.88 -8.40
CA THR A 67 3.78 -6.46 -7.01
C THR A 67 4.72 -7.22 -6.08
N LYS A 68 5.11 -6.59 -4.97
CA LYS A 68 5.97 -7.21 -3.95
C LYS A 68 5.48 -6.84 -2.56
N ALA A 69 5.01 -7.83 -1.81
CA ALA A 69 4.69 -7.65 -0.40
C ALA A 69 5.95 -7.23 0.37
N LEU A 70 5.83 -6.24 1.25
CA LEU A 70 6.91 -5.77 2.09
C LEU A 70 6.71 -6.34 3.48
N ALA A 71 7.74 -7.01 4.01
CA ALA A 71 7.72 -7.50 5.37
C ALA A 71 7.79 -6.29 6.31
N VAL A 72 6.64 -5.91 6.86
CA VAL A 72 6.52 -4.85 7.86
C VAL A 72 5.83 -5.41 9.09
N SER A 73 6.33 -5.03 10.27
CA SER A 73 5.76 -5.48 11.54
C SER A 73 4.47 -4.74 11.90
N HIS A 74 4.25 -3.57 11.30
CA HIS A 74 3.06 -2.73 11.45
C HIS A 74 2.88 -1.98 10.12
N ALA A 75 1.72 -2.04 9.46
CA ALA A 75 1.53 -1.16 8.31
C ALA A 75 1.36 0.27 8.78
N PHE A 76 2.15 1.16 8.21
CA PHE A 76 2.08 2.57 8.51
C PHE A 76 0.98 3.25 7.67
N HIS A 77 0.24 4.15 8.31
CA HIS A 77 -0.75 5.08 7.75
C HIS A 77 -2.05 4.46 7.19
N SER A 78 -2.94 4.06 8.10
CA SER A 78 -4.36 4.37 7.98
C SER A 78 -4.66 5.40 9.07
N VAL A 79 -4.90 6.67 8.68
CA VAL A 79 -5.45 7.71 9.57
C VAL A 79 -6.91 7.91 9.25
#